data_AF-A0A6A3HLY6-F1
#
_entry.id   AF-A0A6A3HLY6-F1
#
_cell.length_a   1.000
_cell.length_b   1.000
_cell.length_c   1.000
_cell.angle_alpha   90.00
_cell.angle_beta   90.00
_cell.angle_gamma   90.00
#
_symmetry.space_group_name_H-M   'P 1'
#
loop_
_entity.id
_entity.type
_entity.pdbx_description
1 polymer ?
#
loop_
_entity_poly.entity_id
_entity_poly.type
_entity_poly.pdbx_seq_one_letter_code
_entity_poly.pdbx_strand_id
1 'polypeptide(L)'
;MMSEGAAPRGTERRKIEAIPLLTVVRLVVGKCIHARGIEMEHVSLSIDDFLNQLPREWSLDEAYKRTGSLRCMQYLAARGPKVLVSYYQSWITNNAAEMALKRGDIEALKWLAEEYAPRVSITRAAKVAAGDGRLDVLEWSYRNHRDRVEWGGAECAARQGYLKYLHANCAAGCTSEAMSAAAANGHLNVVRWLKCNHPETCTPSALNKAIAGGRLDVAMFLHHEQGLKCSLRSDVLLRGLRLEVVEWLLATCRDELEHGTKFQVARCDWHFNEWMRAQAMEIVEQNDSRIVWMWNPRT
;
A
#
# COMPACT_ATOMS: atom_id res chain seq x y z
N MET A 1 -62.44 -9.58 -19.69
CA MET A 1 -62.02 -10.93 -19.24
C MET A 1 -60.52 -11.04 -19.42
N MET A 2 -59.79 -11.54 -18.42
CA MET A 2 -58.35 -11.89 -18.39
C MET A 2 -57.35 -10.81 -18.92
N SER A 3 -56.40 -10.22 -18.19
CA SER A 3 -55.87 -10.41 -16.83
C SER A 3 -55.41 -11.82 -16.46
N GLU A 4 -54.17 -12.16 -16.81
CA GLU A 4 -53.21 -13.00 -16.06
C GLU A 4 -51.94 -13.20 -16.94
N GLY A 5 -50.72 -13.29 -16.42
CA GLY A 5 -50.26 -13.04 -15.06
C GLY A 5 -48.78 -12.62 -15.05
N ALA A 6 -48.46 -11.53 -14.38
CA ALA A 6 -47.07 -11.16 -14.11
C ALA A 6 -46.57 -11.99 -12.92
N ALA A 7 -45.52 -12.79 -13.14
CA ALA A 7 -44.89 -13.54 -12.05
C ALA A 7 -44.44 -12.56 -10.94
N PRO A 8 -44.72 -12.86 -9.65
CA PRO A 8 -44.37 -11.96 -8.57
C PRO A 8 -42.86 -11.82 -8.52
N ARG A 9 -42.35 -10.59 -8.64
CA ARG A 9 -40.96 -10.27 -8.31
C ARG A 9 -40.76 -10.66 -6.86
N GLY A 10 -40.05 -11.76 -6.63
CA GLY A 10 -39.71 -12.24 -5.30
C GLY A 10 -39.15 -11.09 -4.50
N THR A 11 -39.74 -10.82 -3.33
CA THR A 11 -39.34 -9.72 -2.48
C THR A 11 -37.92 -9.97 -1.99
N GLU A 12 -36.93 -9.39 -2.69
CA GLU A 12 -35.64 -9.09 -2.12
C GLU A 12 -35.88 -8.16 -0.93
N ARG A 13 -36.07 -8.77 0.24
CA ARG A 13 -35.94 -8.09 1.52
C ARG A 13 -34.51 -7.56 1.56
N ARG A 14 -34.33 -6.31 1.14
CA ARG A 14 -33.15 -5.52 1.50
C ARG A 14 -32.98 -5.71 3.00
N LYS A 15 -31.88 -6.37 3.39
CA LYS A 15 -31.51 -6.47 4.80
C LYS A 15 -31.36 -5.03 5.29
N ILE A 16 -32.34 -4.56 6.05
CA ILE A 16 -32.14 -3.38 6.89
C ILE A 16 -31.10 -3.85 7.90
N GLU A 17 -29.87 -3.38 7.76
CA GLU A 17 -28.78 -3.84 8.60
C GLU A 17 -29.06 -3.47 10.05
N ALA A 18 -29.32 -4.48 10.87
CA ALA A 18 -29.51 -4.30 12.29
C ALA A 18 -28.26 -3.65 12.88
N ILE A 19 -28.43 -2.51 13.56
CA ILE A 19 -27.33 -1.75 14.15
C ILE A 19 -26.48 -2.71 14.99
N PRO A 20 -25.16 -2.85 14.72
CA PRO A 20 -24.31 -3.81 15.40
C PRO A 20 -24.26 -3.50 16.91
N LEU A 21 -24.81 -4.42 17.70
CA LEU A 21 -24.78 -4.36 19.17
C LEU A 21 -23.44 -4.88 19.72
N LEU A 22 -23.06 -4.36 20.90
CA LEU A 22 -21.96 -4.86 21.71
C LEU A 22 -22.14 -6.36 21.98
N THR A 23 -21.03 -7.10 22.03
CA THR A 23 -21.05 -8.57 22.18
C THR A 23 -21.76 -9.01 23.47
N VAL A 24 -21.59 -8.25 24.55
CA VAL A 24 -22.29 -8.47 25.83
C VAL A 24 -23.81 -8.35 25.68
N VAL A 25 -24.29 -7.33 24.95
CA VAL A 25 -25.73 -7.12 24.71
C VAL A 25 -26.30 -8.22 23.84
N ARG A 26 -25.62 -8.62 22.75
CA ARG A 26 -26.06 -9.77 21.94
C ARG A 26 -26.18 -11.05 22.75
N LEU A 27 -25.30 -11.26 23.73
CA LEU A 27 -25.35 -12.45 24.59
C LEU A 27 -26.52 -12.37 25.59
N VAL A 28 -26.77 -11.20 26.20
CA VAL A 28 -27.92 -10.98 27.09
C VAL A 28 -29.25 -11.07 26.33
N VAL A 29 -29.38 -10.38 25.20
CA VAL A 29 -30.57 -10.41 24.34
C VAL A 29 -30.82 -11.83 23.82
N GLY A 30 -29.77 -12.52 23.34
CA GLY A 30 -29.83 -13.91 22.90
C GLY A 30 -30.31 -14.89 23.98
N LYS A 31 -29.74 -14.82 25.19
CA LYS A 31 -30.07 -15.77 26.28
C LYS A 31 -31.34 -15.42 27.05
N CYS A 32 -31.66 -14.15 27.23
CA CYS A 32 -32.70 -13.70 28.16
C CYS A 32 -33.98 -13.18 27.46
N ILE A 33 -33.87 -12.68 26.23
CA ILE A 33 -34.98 -12.01 25.51
C ILE A 33 -35.51 -12.92 24.40
N HIS A 34 -34.66 -13.36 23.45
CA HIS A 34 -35.10 -14.27 22.37
C HIS A 34 -35.56 -15.64 22.89
N ALA A 35 -34.99 -16.14 24.00
CA ALA A 35 -35.45 -17.37 24.66
C ALA A 35 -36.90 -17.29 25.19
N ARG A 36 -37.51 -16.10 25.22
CA ARG A 36 -38.91 -15.86 25.61
C ARG A 36 -39.81 -15.52 24.41
N GLY A 37 -39.31 -15.60 23.18
CA GLY A 37 -40.08 -15.36 21.95
C GLY A 37 -40.46 -13.90 21.70
N ILE A 38 -39.82 -12.94 22.38
CA ILE A 38 -40.11 -11.50 22.28
C ILE A 38 -38.97 -10.82 21.53
N GLU A 39 -39.23 -10.28 20.34
CA GLU A 39 -38.28 -9.43 19.61
C GLU A 39 -38.56 -7.95 19.92
N MET A 40 -37.69 -7.33 20.73
CA MET A 40 -37.74 -5.89 21.02
C MET A 40 -36.38 -5.25 20.73
N GLU A 41 -36.23 -4.80 19.48
CA GLU A 41 -35.01 -4.10 19.02
C GLU A 41 -34.73 -2.84 19.85
N HIS A 42 -35.77 -2.07 20.21
CA HIS A 42 -35.63 -0.83 20.99
C HIS A 42 -35.08 -1.04 22.40
N VAL A 43 -35.45 -2.14 23.08
CA VAL A 43 -34.88 -2.52 24.39
C VAL A 43 -33.42 -2.91 24.23
N SER A 44 -33.12 -3.68 23.18
CA SER A 44 -31.75 -4.12 22.86
C SER A 44 -30.82 -2.93 22.62
N LEU A 45 -31.27 -1.93 21.86
CA LEU A 45 -30.56 -0.67 21.60
C LEU A 45 -30.40 0.18 22.88
N SER A 46 -31.41 0.21 23.75
CA SER A 46 -31.36 0.98 25.00
C SER A 46 -30.37 0.40 26.01
N ILE A 47 -30.27 -0.94 26.11
CA ILE A 47 -29.25 -1.62 26.92
C ILE A 47 -27.85 -1.38 26.32
N ASP A 48 -27.75 -1.35 24.99
CA ASP A 48 -26.49 -1.06 24.28
C ASP A 48 -26.01 0.37 24.49
N ASP A 49 -26.90 1.36 24.42
CA ASP A 49 -26.60 2.77 24.75
C ASP A 49 -26.18 2.96 26.21
N PHE A 50 -26.79 2.23 27.14
CA PHE A 50 -26.44 2.28 28.56
C PHE A 50 -25.06 1.65 28.86
N LEU A 51 -24.72 0.54 28.20
CA LEU A 51 -23.44 -0.14 28.40
C LEU A 51 -22.30 0.43 27.54
N ASN A 52 -22.60 1.37 26.62
CA ASN A 52 -21.61 1.95 25.73
C ASN A 52 -20.68 2.95 26.45
N GLN A 53 -19.53 2.46 26.88
CA GLN A 53 -18.45 3.27 27.47
C GLN A 53 -17.43 3.79 26.42
N LEU A 54 -17.67 3.61 25.11
CA LEU A 54 -16.76 4.12 24.09
C LEU A 54 -16.83 5.66 24.04
N PRO A 55 -15.69 6.38 24.05
CA PRO A 55 -15.70 7.83 23.99
C PRO A 55 -16.36 8.34 22.70
N ARG A 56 -17.36 9.22 22.84
CA ARG A 56 -18.12 9.80 21.71
C ARG A 56 -17.27 10.66 20.77
N GLU A 57 -16.07 11.04 21.21
CA GLU A 57 -15.08 11.82 20.46
C GLU A 57 -14.19 10.97 19.55
N TRP A 58 -14.23 9.63 19.65
CA TRP A 58 -13.37 8.78 18.83
C TRP A 58 -13.80 8.80 17.37
N SER A 59 -12.91 9.31 16.51
CA SER A 59 -12.96 9.03 15.07
C SER A 59 -12.69 7.54 14.81
N LEU A 60 -13.21 7.04 13.70
CA LEU A 60 -13.13 5.62 13.33
C LEU A 60 -11.69 5.14 13.12
N ASP A 61 -10.78 6.01 12.68
CA ASP A 61 -9.37 5.71 12.53
C ASP A 61 -8.63 5.65 13.89
N GLU A 62 -8.90 6.57 14.82
CA GLU A 62 -8.31 6.54 16.18
C GLU A 62 -8.83 5.33 16.99
N ALA A 63 -10.11 4.97 16.83
CA ALA A 63 -10.67 3.75 17.41
C ALA A 63 -9.99 2.48 16.88
N TYR A 64 -9.75 2.38 15.57
CA TYR A 64 -9.03 1.24 15.00
C TYR A 64 -7.55 1.22 15.38
N LYS A 65 -6.90 2.39 15.44
CA LYS A 65 -5.52 2.52 15.92
C LYS A 65 -5.33 1.96 17.33
N ARG A 66 -6.25 2.26 18.25
CA ARG A 66 -6.23 1.76 19.64
C ARG A 66 -6.65 0.29 19.76
N THR A 67 -7.72 -0.12 19.09
CA THR A 67 -8.35 -1.44 19.33
C THR A 67 -7.93 -2.53 18.35
N GLY A 68 -7.53 -2.17 17.13
CA GLY A 68 -7.32 -3.11 16.01
C GLY A 68 -8.56 -3.90 15.61
N SER A 69 -9.76 -3.49 16.04
CA SER A 69 -10.96 -4.31 15.91
C SER A 69 -11.89 -3.77 14.84
N LEU A 70 -12.05 -4.52 13.74
CA LEU A 70 -13.07 -4.28 12.72
C LEU A 70 -14.48 -4.10 13.34
N ARG A 71 -14.81 -4.92 14.34
CA ARG A 71 -16.10 -4.84 15.03
C ARG A 71 -16.30 -3.49 15.74
N CYS A 72 -15.23 -2.90 16.29
CA CYS A 72 -15.29 -1.58 16.91
C CYS A 72 -15.53 -0.48 15.86
N MET A 73 -14.90 -0.60 14.67
CA MET A 73 -15.14 0.31 13.55
C MET A 73 -16.59 0.23 13.05
N GLN A 74 -17.11 -0.99 12.86
CA GLN A 74 -18.50 -1.24 12.47
C GLN A 74 -19.49 -0.64 13.46
N TYR A 75 -19.23 -0.81 14.77
CA TYR A 75 -20.02 -0.23 15.85
C TYR A 75 -20.08 1.31 15.78
N LEU A 76 -18.92 1.96 15.64
CA LEU A 76 -18.84 3.41 15.57
C LEU A 76 -19.40 3.97 14.26
N ALA A 77 -19.19 3.30 13.12
CA ALA A 77 -19.74 3.73 11.83
C ALA A 77 -21.28 3.73 11.82
N ALA A 78 -21.92 2.69 12.37
CA ALA A 78 -23.38 2.60 12.41
C ALA A 78 -24.02 3.66 13.32
N ARG A 79 -23.26 4.18 14.30
CA ARG A 79 -23.69 5.17 15.30
C ARG A 79 -23.18 6.59 14.99
N GLY A 80 -22.32 6.75 14.00
CA GLY A 80 -21.75 8.02 13.57
C GLY A 80 -22.69 8.86 12.71
N PRO A 81 -22.32 10.11 12.40
CA PRO A 81 -23.11 10.97 11.51
C PRO A 81 -23.17 10.39 10.09
N LYS A 82 -24.38 10.13 9.59
CA LYS A 82 -24.64 9.51 8.28
C LYS A 82 -24.15 10.33 7.07
N VAL A 83 -23.88 11.62 7.25
CA VAL A 83 -23.34 12.51 6.21
C VAL A 83 -22.11 13.20 6.78
N LEU A 84 -20.94 12.59 6.56
CA LEU A 84 -19.66 13.24 6.76
C LEU A 84 -19.34 14.13 5.56
N VAL A 85 -18.58 15.21 5.79
CA VAL A 85 -18.00 15.99 4.70
C VAL A 85 -17.07 15.07 3.90
N SER A 86 -17.27 15.00 2.58
CA SER A 86 -16.58 14.06 1.66
C SER A 86 -15.06 13.96 1.91
N TYR A 87 -14.40 15.11 2.11
CA TYR A 87 -12.97 15.18 2.41
C TYR A 87 -12.58 14.47 3.73
N TYR A 88 -13.36 14.67 4.80
CA TYR A 88 -13.08 14.10 6.12
C TYR A 88 -13.33 12.59 6.14
N GLN A 89 -14.38 12.11 5.45
CA GLN A 89 -14.59 10.67 5.25
C GLN A 89 -13.44 10.03 4.46
N SER A 90 -12.95 10.72 3.42
CA SER A 90 -11.79 10.26 2.63
C SER A 90 -10.52 10.14 3.48
N TRP A 91 -10.24 11.13 4.33
CA TRP A 91 -9.08 11.13 5.23
C TRP A 91 -9.13 9.97 6.25
N ILE A 92 -10.26 9.81 6.97
CA ILE A 92 -10.46 8.72 7.93
C ILE A 92 -10.30 7.36 7.24
N THR A 93 -10.95 7.16 6.09
CA THR A 93 -10.93 5.88 5.36
C THR A 93 -9.51 5.53 4.91
N ASN A 94 -8.75 6.48 4.35
CA ASN A 94 -7.38 6.24 3.90
C ASN A 94 -6.41 5.98 5.07
N ASN A 95 -6.56 6.66 6.20
CA ASN A 95 -5.77 6.39 7.42
C ASN A 95 -6.07 4.99 7.98
N ALA A 96 -7.35 4.65 8.13
CA ALA A 96 -7.77 3.35 8.65
C ALA A 96 -7.35 2.21 7.71
N ALA A 97 -7.42 2.42 6.40
CA ALA A 97 -6.93 1.48 5.39
C ALA A 97 -5.41 1.29 5.48
N GLU A 98 -4.60 2.36 5.59
CA GLU A 98 -3.15 2.25 5.78
C GLU A 98 -2.80 1.49 7.07
N MET A 99 -3.57 1.66 8.15
CA MET A 99 -3.40 0.91 9.39
C MET A 99 -3.80 -0.55 9.28
N ALA A 100 -4.90 -0.86 8.58
CA ALA A 100 -5.34 -2.23 8.32
C ALA A 100 -4.31 -2.97 7.47
N LEU A 101 -3.73 -2.28 6.47
CA LEU A 101 -2.66 -2.83 5.64
C LEU A 101 -1.44 -3.21 6.45
N LYS A 102 -0.91 -2.31 7.30
CA LYS A 102 0.25 -2.58 8.16
C LYS A 102 0.04 -3.72 9.16
N ARG A 103 -1.22 -4.04 9.50
CA ARG A 103 -1.61 -5.17 10.36
C ARG A 103 -1.90 -6.48 9.62
N GLY A 104 -2.01 -6.44 8.29
CA GLY A 104 -2.44 -7.58 7.47
C GLY A 104 -3.95 -7.86 7.52
N ASP A 105 -4.76 -6.91 8.03
CA ASP A 105 -6.21 -7.08 8.20
C ASP A 105 -6.95 -6.72 6.90
N ILE A 106 -7.04 -7.70 6.00
CA ILE A 106 -7.67 -7.53 4.68
C ILE A 106 -9.20 -7.37 4.82
N GLU A 107 -9.82 -7.98 5.84
CA GLU A 107 -11.27 -7.88 6.04
C GLU A 107 -11.68 -6.48 6.52
N ALA A 108 -10.88 -5.82 7.36
CA ALA A 108 -11.11 -4.42 7.69
C ALA A 108 -10.93 -3.49 6.49
N LEU A 109 -9.96 -3.78 5.61
CA LEU A 109 -9.77 -3.03 4.36
C LEU A 109 -10.98 -3.18 3.41
N LYS A 110 -11.46 -4.42 3.21
CA LYS A 110 -12.66 -4.70 2.41
C LYS A 110 -13.86 -3.95 2.95
N TRP A 111 -14.15 -4.08 4.25
CA TRP A 111 -15.30 -3.42 4.85
C TRP A 111 -15.22 -1.89 4.77
N LEU A 112 -14.04 -1.30 4.97
CA LEU A 112 -13.81 0.14 4.77
C LEU A 112 -14.16 0.58 3.34
N ALA A 113 -13.73 -0.19 2.35
CA ALA A 113 -13.91 0.15 0.95
C ALA A 113 -15.33 -0.16 0.45
N GLU A 114 -15.88 -1.34 0.75
CA GLU A 114 -17.13 -1.87 0.20
C GLU A 114 -18.34 -1.29 0.93
N GLU A 115 -18.32 -1.21 2.27
CA GLU A 115 -19.49 -0.83 3.08
C GLU A 115 -19.40 0.61 3.64
N TYR A 116 -18.29 0.98 4.28
CA TYR A 116 -18.21 2.26 5.00
C TYR A 116 -18.12 3.48 4.08
N ALA A 117 -17.34 3.38 3.00
CA ALA A 117 -17.04 4.50 2.13
C ALA A 117 -16.96 4.09 0.63
N PRO A 118 -18.02 3.54 0.03
CA PRO A 118 -18.02 2.99 -1.33
C PRO A 118 -17.68 3.98 -2.45
N ARG A 119 -17.74 5.29 -2.17
CA ARG A 119 -17.40 6.36 -3.13
C ARG A 119 -16.04 7.02 -2.87
N VAL A 120 -15.35 6.64 -1.80
CA VAL A 120 -14.03 7.19 -1.45
C VAL A 120 -12.94 6.51 -2.28
N SER A 121 -11.98 7.33 -2.70
CA SER A 121 -10.75 6.89 -3.36
C SER A 121 -9.85 6.16 -2.38
N ILE A 122 -9.40 4.96 -2.76
CA ILE A 122 -8.53 4.07 -1.99
C ILE A 122 -7.10 4.03 -2.54
N THR A 123 -6.69 5.03 -3.33
CA THR A 123 -5.33 5.14 -3.91
C THR A 123 -4.21 5.00 -2.87
N ARG A 124 -4.40 5.56 -1.67
CA ARG A 124 -3.38 5.49 -0.61
C ARG A 124 -3.14 4.04 -0.16
N ALA A 125 -4.22 3.25 -0.07
CA ALA A 125 -4.14 1.83 0.27
C ALA A 125 -3.36 1.05 -0.80
N ALA A 126 -3.65 1.28 -2.08
CA ALA A 126 -2.91 0.66 -3.18
C ALA A 126 -1.41 1.01 -3.17
N LYS A 127 -1.04 2.29 -2.91
CA LYS A 127 0.36 2.71 -2.77
C LYS A 127 1.08 1.97 -1.63
N VAL A 128 0.43 1.83 -0.47
CA VAL A 128 0.99 1.12 0.70
C VAL A 128 1.13 -0.38 0.41
N ALA A 129 0.12 -1.00 -0.21
CA ALA A 129 0.18 -2.41 -0.61
C ALA A 129 1.32 -2.71 -1.60
N ALA A 130 1.59 -1.81 -2.57
CA ALA A 130 2.75 -1.92 -3.46
C ALA A 130 4.09 -1.77 -2.72
N GLY A 131 4.14 -0.87 -1.72
CA GLY A 131 5.30 -0.71 -0.84
C GLY A 131 5.58 -1.95 0.02
N ASP A 132 4.54 -2.63 0.50
CA ASP A 132 4.62 -3.83 1.36
C ASP A 132 4.71 -5.16 0.56
N GLY A 133 4.71 -5.11 -0.78
CA GLY A 133 4.80 -6.30 -1.64
C GLY A 133 3.49 -7.12 -1.77
N ARG A 134 2.35 -6.55 -1.37
CA ARG A 134 1.05 -7.22 -1.19
C ARG A 134 0.24 -7.32 -2.49
N LEU A 135 0.63 -8.28 -3.32
CA LEU A 135 -0.02 -8.61 -4.60
C LEU A 135 -1.50 -8.99 -4.45
N ASP A 136 -1.86 -9.64 -3.34
CA ASP A 136 -3.24 -10.01 -2.97
C ASP A 136 -4.18 -8.79 -2.88
N VAL A 137 -3.73 -7.74 -2.18
CA VAL A 137 -4.47 -6.49 -2.03
C VAL A 137 -4.52 -5.71 -3.34
N LEU A 138 -3.43 -5.71 -4.12
CA LEU A 138 -3.39 -5.06 -5.42
C LEU A 138 -4.35 -5.74 -6.41
N GLU A 139 -4.38 -7.07 -6.44
CA GLU A 139 -5.35 -7.83 -7.25
C GLU A 139 -6.80 -7.57 -6.83
N TRP A 140 -7.12 -7.57 -5.53
CA TRP A 140 -8.46 -7.24 -5.05
C TRP A 140 -8.86 -5.81 -5.42
N SER A 141 -7.97 -4.83 -5.20
CA SER A 141 -8.20 -3.42 -5.54
C SER A 141 -8.46 -3.24 -7.04
N TYR A 142 -7.68 -3.94 -7.87
CA TYR A 142 -7.81 -3.89 -9.33
C TYR A 142 -9.07 -4.60 -9.85
N ARG A 143 -9.47 -5.73 -9.25
CA ARG A 143 -10.68 -6.49 -9.66
C ARG A 143 -11.98 -5.78 -9.26
N ASN A 144 -12.03 -5.20 -8.07
CA ASN A 144 -13.29 -4.77 -7.46
C ASN A 144 -13.47 -3.23 -7.39
N HIS A 145 -12.39 -2.45 -7.37
CA HIS A 145 -12.41 -1.01 -7.05
C HIS A 145 -11.51 -0.19 -7.99
N ARG A 146 -11.44 -0.62 -9.25
CA ARG A 146 -10.53 -0.06 -10.25
C ARG A 146 -10.72 1.44 -10.49
N ASP A 147 -11.97 1.87 -10.53
CA ASP A 147 -12.44 3.26 -10.68
C ASP A 147 -12.17 4.12 -9.44
N ARG A 148 -11.89 3.51 -8.30
CA ARG A 148 -11.65 4.16 -7.00
C ARG A 148 -10.19 4.19 -6.58
N VAL A 149 -9.29 3.59 -7.35
CA VAL A 149 -7.85 3.82 -7.21
C VAL A 149 -7.43 4.68 -8.39
N GLU A 150 -6.79 5.80 -8.11
CA GLU A 150 -6.08 6.59 -9.09
C GLU A 150 -4.78 5.86 -9.47
N TRP A 151 -4.90 4.87 -10.36
CA TRP A 151 -3.77 4.20 -11.01
C TRP A 151 -3.02 5.11 -12.01
N GLY A 152 -3.25 6.42 -11.93
CA GLY A 152 -3.00 7.41 -12.97
C GLY A 152 -3.80 7.18 -14.26
N GLY A 153 -3.64 8.10 -15.21
CA GLY A 153 -4.76 8.49 -16.07
C GLY A 153 -4.94 7.75 -17.40
N ALA A 154 -6.13 7.16 -17.54
CA ALA A 154 -6.95 7.07 -18.76
C ALA A 154 -7.06 5.70 -19.47
N GLU A 155 -8.12 4.98 -19.07
CA GLU A 155 -8.91 4.10 -19.94
C GLU A 155 -8.13 3.23 -20.91
N CYS A 156 -7.64 2.10 -20.40
CA CYS A 156 -7.01 1.15 -21.29
C CYS A 156 -7.41 -0.31 -21.05
N ALA A 157 -6.75 -1.11 -20.21
CA ALA A 157 -6.96 -2.57 -20.20
C ALA A 157 -8.45 -2.97 -20.00
N ALA A 158 -9.19 -3.19 -21.09
CA ALA A 158 -10.65 -3.34 -21.12
C ALA A 158 -11.19 -4.17 -22.33
N ARG A 159 -10.36 -5.02 -22.98
CA ARG A 159 -10.69 -5.94 -24.11
C ARG A 159 -9.46 -6.81 -24.48
N GLN A 160 -9.44 -8.16 -24.63
CA GLN A 160 -10.36 -9.28 -24.31
C GLN A 160 -9.57 -10.57 -23.93
N GLY A 161 -10.14 -11.47 -23.09
CA GLY A 161 -9.68 -12.85 -22.80
C GLY A 161 -8.22 -13.10 -22.36
N TYR A 162 -7.90 -12.89 -21.07
CA TYR A 162 -6.74 -13.38 -20.27
C TYR A 162 -5.27 -13.19 -20.75
N LEU A 163 -4.98 -13.13 -22.05
CA LEU A 163 -3.63 -12.87 -22.59
C LEU A 163 -3.64 -11.97 -23.83
N LYS A 164 -4.80 -11.77 -24.48
CA LYS A 164 -5.00 -10.73 -25.52
C LYS A 164 -5.55 -9.41 -24.96
N TYR A 165 -5.87 -9.36 -23.66
CA TYR A 165 -6.37 -8.19 -22.92
C TYR A 165 -5.28 -7.17 -22.57
N LEU A 166 -4.03 -7.65 -22.49
CA LEU A 166 -2.86 -6.95 -21.96
C LEU A 166 -2.09 -6.12 -23.01
N HIS A 167 -2.51 -6.13 -24.28
CA HIS A 167 -1.68 -5.62 -25.39
C HIS A 167 -2.34 -4.54 -26.25
N ALA A 168 -3.68 -4.50 -26.32
CA ALA A 168 -4.38 -3.58 -27.21
C ALA A 168 -4.71 -2.22 -26.57
N ASN A 169 -4.74 -2.17 -25.24
CA ASN A 169 -5.11 -0.98 -24.50
C ASN A 169 -4.21 -0.85 -23.24
N CYS A 170 -3.11 -0.08 -23.34
CA CYS A 170 -2.33 0.44 -22.21
C CYS A 170 -2.00 1.93 -22.45
N ALA A 171 -2.49 2.84 -21.60
CA ALA A 171 -2.15 4.25 -21.63
C ALA A 171 -2.39 4.87 -20.24
N ALA A 172 -1.28 5.16 -19.56
CA ALA A 172 -1.16 5.90 -18.30
C ALA A 172 -2.00 5.45 -17.06
N GLY A 173 -1.46 5.56 -15.85
CA GLY A 173 -0.10 6.01 -15.54
C GLY A 173 0.23 5.76 -14.09
N CYS A 174 0.67 4.54 -13.74
CA CYS A 174 1.00 4.24 -12.35
C CYS A 174 1.97 5.30 -11.80
N THR A 175 1.87 5.64 -10.53
CA THR A 175 2.78 6.66 -9.98
C THR A 175 4.21 6.11 -9.98
N SER A 176 5.16 6.88 -10.53
CA SER A 176 6.60 6.58 -10.45
C SER A 176 7.08 6.39 -9.01
N GLU A 177 6.37 6.98 -8.04
CA GLU A 177 6.51 6.72 -6.59
C GLU A 177 6.29 5.26 -6.20
N ALA A 178 5.27 4.59 -6.75
CA ALA A 178 4.95 3.20 -6.41
C ALA A 178 6.00 2.22 -6.94
N MET A 179 6.47 2.45 -8.17
CA MET A 179 7.65 1.76 -8.72
C MET A 179 8.88 2.02 -7.84
N SER A 180 9.13 3.28 -7.47
CA SER A 180 10.26 3.66 -6.60
C SER A 180 10.20 3.02 -5.21
N ALA A 181 9.02 2.85 -4.62
CA ALA A 181 8.81 2.21 -3.33
C ALA A 181 9.02 0.69 -3.40
N ALA A 182 8.38 0.02 -4.38
CA ALA A 182 8.60 -1.41 -4.63
C ALA A 182 10.08 -1.71 -4.92
N ALA A 183 10.75 -0.81 -5.64
CA ALA A 183 12.17 -0.91 -5.96
C ALA A 183 13.08 -0.74 -4.73
N ALA A 184 12.83 0.26 -3.88
CA ALA A 184 13.54 0.45 -2.61
C ALA A 184 13.41 -0.74 -1.64
N ASN A 185 12.23 -1.36 -1.62
CA ASN A 185 11.93 -2.49 -0.73
C ASN A 185 12.35 -3.85 -1.30
N GLY A 186 12.74 -3.91 -2.58
CA GLY A 186 13.28 -5.13 -3.21
C GLY A 186 12.21 -6.08 -3.73
N HIS A 187 10.98 -5.61 -3.94
CA HIS A 187 9.86 -6.44 -4.38
C HIS A 187 9.92 -6.70 -5.89
N LEU A 188 10.89 -7.51 -6.32
CA LEU A 188 11.15 -7.82 -7.74
C LEU A 188 9.90 -8.31 -8.49
N ASN A 189 9.01 -9.07 -7.83
CA ASN A 189 7.75 -9.52 -8.45
C ASN A 189 6.79 -8.36 -8.72
N VAL A 190 6.70 -7.38 -7.80
CA VAL A 190 5.90 -6.15 -7.99
C VAL A 190 6.57 -5.24 -9.03
N VAL A 191 7.90 -5.13 -9.03
CA VAL A 191 8.64 -4.38 -10.06
C VAL A 191 8.47 -4.99 -11.45
N ARG A 192 8.54 -6.32 -11.60
CA ARG A 192 8.22 -7.04 -12.84
C ARG A 192 6.78 -6.80 -13.27
N TRP A 193 5.82 -6.92 -12.35
CA TRP A 193 4.41 -6.67 -12.64
C TRP A 193 4.17 -5.22 -13.08
N LEU A 194 4.68 -4.23 -12.34
CA LEU A 194 4.59 -2.82 -12.73
C LEU A 194 5.34 -2.55 -14.04
N LYS A 195 6.48 -3.21 -14.31
CA LYS A 195 7.22 -3.06 -15.57
C LYS A 195 6.43 -3.59 -16.78
N CYS A 196 5.77 -4.74 -16.63
CA CYS A 196 4.97 -5.35 -17.69
C CYS A 196 3.65 -4.61 -17.96
N ASN A 197 3.05 -3.99 -16.95
CA ASN A 197 1.75 -3.30 -17.08
C ASN A 197 1.88 -1.77 -17.26
N HIS A 198 2.97 -1.18 -16.77
CA HIS A 198 3.18 0.28 -16.65
C HIS A 198 4.65 0.67 -16.93
N PRO A 199 5.15 0.43 -18.15
CA PRO A 199 6.54 0.71 -18.52
C PRO A 199 6.97 2.16 -18.30
N GLU A 200 6.05 3.12 -18.37
CA GLU A 200 6.24 4.56 -18.11
C GLU A 200 6.71 4.89 -16.69
N THR A 201 6.56 3.96 -15.75
CA THR A 201 6.91 4.16 -14.33
C THR A 201 8.37 3.81 -14.00
N CYS A 202 9.04 3.10 -14.91
CA CYS A 202 10.45 2.81 -14.88
C CYS A 202 11.27 4.09 -15.12
N THR A 203 11.38 4.91 -14.08
CA THR A 203 12.19 6.13 -14.06
C THR A 203 13.59 5.83 -13.48
N PRO A 204 14.63 6.61 -13.82
CA PRO A 204 15.94 6.50 -13.17
C PRO A 204 15.88 6.65 -11.64
N SER A 205 14.88 7.39 -11.14
CA SER A 205 14.57 7.47 -9.70
C SER A 205 14.32 6.10 -9.07
N ALA A 206 13.62 5.19 -9.77
CA ALA A 206 13.37 3.84 -9.26
C ALA A 206 14.65 2.99 -9.15
N LEU A 207 15.55 3.10 -10.15
CA LEU A 207 16.87 2.46 -10.11
C LEU A 207 17.71 3.03 -8.94
N ASN A 208 17.79 4.36 -8.81
CA ASN A 208 18.47 5.01 -7.69
C ASN A 208 17.90 4.60 -6.32
N LYS A 209 16.58 4.37 -6.23
CA LYS A 209 15.91 3.90 -5.01
C LYS A 209 16.18 2.42 -4.72
N ALA A 210 16.25 1.55 -5.73
CA ALA A 210 16.71 0.17 -5.57
C ALA A 210 18.17 0.12 -5.07
N ILE A 211 19.04 0.93 -5.66
CA ILE A 211 20.44 1.11 -5.25
C ILE A 211 20.48 1.55 -3.79
N ALA A 212 19.85 2.67 -3.43
CA ALA A 212 19.84 3.20 -2.06
C ALA A 212 19.20 2.24 -1.03
N GLY A 213 18.29 1.35 -1.46
CA GLY A 213 17.73 0.27 -0.64
C GLY A 213 18.59 -1.01 -0.57
N GLY A 214 19.74 -1.05 -1.27
CA GLY A 214 20.63 -2.21 -1.32
C GLY A 214 20.08 -3.40 -2.10
N ARG A 215 19.17 -3.18 -3.06
CA ARG A 215 18.36 -4.21 -3.74
C ARG A 215 18.95 -4.63 -5.10
N LEU A 216 20.06 -5.36 -5.05
CA LEU A 216 20.81 -5.79 -6.25
C LEU A 216 19.92 -6.40 -7.35
N ASP A 217 19.10 -7.42 -7.02
CA ASP A 217 18.28 -8.14 -8.00
C ASP A 217 17.32 -7.21 -8.78
N VAL A 218 16.82 -6.17 -8.10
CA VAL A 218 15.95 -5.15 -8.70
C VAL A 218 16.77 -4.14 -9.51
N ALA A 219 17.93 -3.72 -9.02
CA ALA A 219 18.82 -2.81 -9.74
C ALA A 219 19.33 -3.43 -11.04
N MET A 220 19.78 -4.70 -11.00
CA MET A 220 20.16 -5.48 -12.16
C MET A 220 19.01 -5.62 -13.16
N PHE A 221 17.81 -5.98 -12.70
CA PHE A 221 16.63 -6.09 -13.56
C PHE A 221 16.27 -4.75 -14.22
N LEU A 222 16.22 -3.66 -13.46
CA LEU A 222 15.89 -2.33 -13.99
C LEU A 222 16.96 -1.78 -14.94
N HIS A 223 18.24 -2.09 -14.73
CA HIS A 223 19.31 -1.65 -15.62
C HIS A 223 19.34 -2.49 -16.91
N HIS A 224 19.37 -3.82 -16.80
CA HIS A 224 19.46 -4.75 -17.93
C HIS A 224 18.23 -4.67 -18.86
N GLU A 225 17.02 -4.75 -18.30
CA GLU A 225 15.79 -4.83 -19.11
C GLU A 225 15.32 -3.49 -19.67
N GLN A 226 15.92 -2.36 -19.26
CA GLN A 226 15.50 -1.02 -19.71
C GLN A 226 16.59 -0.15 -20.31
N GLY A 227 17.87 -0.49 -20.13
CA GLY A 227 18.95 0.46 -20.41
C GLY A 227 18.84 1.74 -19.56
N LEU A 228 18.20 1.66 -18.39
CA LEU A 228 18.09 2.80 -17.47
C LEU A 228 19.47 3.14 -16.93
N LYS A 229 19.94 4.34 -17.26
CA LYS A 229 21.22 4.84 -16.79
C LYS A 229 21.21 5.13 -15.28
N CYS A 230 22.31 4.82 -14.62
CA CYS A 230 22.56 5.16 -13.22
C CYS A 230 22.72 6.68 -13.04
N SER A 231 21.63 7.45 -12.96
CA SER A 231 21.70 8.91 -12.74
C SER A 231 21.91 9.27 -11.26
N LEU A 232 22.99 8.76 -10.66
CA LEU A 232 23.41 9.05 -9.30
C LEU A 232 24.15 10.39 -9.28
N ARG A 233 23.51 11.40 -8.68
CA ARG A 233 24.13 12.73 -8.54
C ARG A 233 25.26 12.71 -7.51
N SER A 234 26.29 13.51 -7.79
CA SER A 234 27.46 13.74 -6.94
C SER A 234 27.15 14.25 -5.51
N ASP A 235 25.98 14.84 -5.27
CA ASP A 235 25.52 15.26 -3.94
C ASP A 235 24.93 14.12 -3.09
N VAL A 236 24.64 12.96 -3.68
CA VAL A 236 23.99 11.83 -3.00
C VAL A 236 25.02 11.00 -2.22
N LEU A 237 24.95 11.11 -0.90
CA LEU A 237 25.66 10.21 0.01
C LEU A 237 24.92 8.87 0.12
N LEU A 238 25.46 7.83 -0.53
CA LEU A 238 24.92 6.48 -0.48
C LEU A 238 25.29 5.81 0.85
N ARG A 239 24.29 5.48 1.68
CA ARG A 239 24.47 4.98 3.04
C ARG A 239 23.94 3.56 3.19
N GLY A 240 24.71 2.67 3.83
CA GLY A 240 24.24 1.32 4.16
C GLY A 240 24.02 0.42 2.95
N LEU A 241 24.73 0.69 1.85
CA LEU A 241 24.80 -0.25 0.72
C LEU A 241 25.47 -1.55 1.17
N ARG A 242 25.13 -2.64 0.49
CA ARG A 242 25.87 -3.90 0.57
C ARG A 242 27.00 -3.88 -0.47
N LEU A 243 28.10 -4.58 -0.19
CA LEU A 243 29.30 -4.61 -1.04
C LEU A 243 28.95 -4.97 -2.49
N GLU A 244 28.10 -5.98 -2.70
CA GLU A 244 27.73 -6.52 -4.00
C GLU A 244 27.01 -5.48 -4.89
N VAL A 245 26.34 -4.50 -4.27
CA VAL A 245 25.70 -3.38 -5.00
C VAL A 245 26.75 -2.38 -5.49
N VAL A 246 27.80 -2.13 -4.72
CA VAL A 246 28.89 -1.22 -5.13
C VAL A 246 29.83 -1.89 -6.12
N GLU A 247 30.10 -3.19 -5.96
CA GLU A 247 30.76 -4.01 -6.98
C GLU A 247 30.02 -3.95 -8.31
N TRP A 248 28.71 -4.20 -8.30
CA TRP A 248 27.89 -4.12 -9.50
C TRP A 248 27.85 -2.71 -10.13
N LEU A 249 27.77 -1.66 -9.31
CA LEU A 249 27.83 -0.26 -9.77
C LEU A 249 29.16 0.09 -10.44
N LEU A 250 30.30 -0.29 -9.85
CA LEU A 250 31.61 -0.03 -10.44
C LEU A 250 31.93 -0.92 -11.64
N ALA A 251 31.32 -2.11 -11.73
CA ALA A 251 31.48 -3.02 -12.86
C ALA A 251 30.60 -2.62 -14.08
N THR A 252 29.40 -2.09 -13.83
CA THR A 252 28.37 -1.89 -14.88
C THR A 252 28.08 -0.41 -15.17
N CYS A 253 28.02 0.43 -14.13
CA CYS A 253 27.68 1.86 -14.24
C CYS A 253 28.91 2.79 -14.10
N ARG A 254 30.15 2.30 -14.29
CA ARG A 254 31.39 3.06 -14.02
C ARG A 254 31.44 4.41 -14.72
N ASP A 255 31.07 4.44 -15.99
CA ASP A 255 31.09 5.61 -16.86
C ASP A 255 29.85 6.50 -16.69
N GLU A 256 28.87 6.05 -15.90
CA GLU A 256 27.62 6.78 -15.61
C GLU A 256 27.64 7.47 -14.23
N LEU A 257 28.62 7.14 -13.38
CA LEU A 257 28.79 7.75 -12.06
C LEU A 257 29.36 9.17 -12.17
N GLU A 258 28.64 10.15 -11.62
CA GLU A 258 29.17 11.51 -11.50
C GLU A 258 30.42 11.55 -10.61
N HIS A 259 31.35 12.44 -10.96
CA HIS A 259 32.57 12.66 -10.20
C HIS A 259 32.22 13.17 -8.79
N GLY A 260 32.89 12.65 -7.77
CA GLY A 260 32.63 13.02 -6.38
C GLY A 260 31.45 12.28 -5.72
N THR A 261 30.88 11.24 -6.34
CA THR A 261 29.88 10.35 -5.71
C THR A 261 30.42 9.77 -4.40
N LYS A 262 29.62 9.85 -3.31
CA LYS A 262 30.08 9.49 -1.96
C LYS A 262 29.42 8.23 -1.40
N PHE A 263 30.23 7.34 -0.86
CA PHE A 263 29.83 6.07 -0.27
C PHE A 263 30.14 6.06 1.23
N GLN A 264 29.12 5.88 2.06
CA GLN A 264 29.26 5.83 3.52
C GLN A 264 29.24 4.37 4.02
N VAL A 265 30.41 3.86 4.37
CA VAL A 265 30.64 2.50 4.86
C VAL A 265 30.82 2.51 6.38
N ALA A 266 30.40 1.46 7.08
CA ALA A 266 30.64 1.32 8.51
C ALA A 266 32.12 1.02 8.77
N ARG A 267 32.75 1.66 9.77
CA ARG A 267 34.19 1.47 10.04
C ARG A 267 34.54 0.04 10.47
N CYS A 268 33.59 -0.67 11.07
CA CYS A 268 33.73 -2.07 11.46
C CYS A 268 33.70 -3.06 10.27
N ASP A 269 33.21 -2.64 9.10
CA ASP A 269 33.20 -3.47 7.89
C ASP A 269 34.57 -3.41 7.21
N TRP A 270 35.54 -4.11 7.80
CA TRP A 270 36.93 -4.08 7.34
C TRP A 270 37.07 -4.57 5.89
N HIS A 271 36.28 -5.57 5.48
CA HIS A 271 36.36 -6.17 4.15
C HIS A 271 35.92 -5.16 3.08
N PHE A 272 34.78 -4.49 3.30
CA PHE A 272 34.31 -3.44 2.40
C PHE A 272 35.29 -2.26 2.37
N ASN A 273 35.82 -1.81 3.51
CA ASN A 273 36.79 -0.71 3.53
C ASN A 273 38.13 -1.06 2.84
N GLU A 274 38.63 -2.30 2.96
CA GLU A 274 39.80 -2.78 2.21
C GLU A 274 39.53 -2.84 0.69
N TRP A 275 38.34 -3.32 0.29
CA TRP A 275 37.94 -3.33 -1.11
C TRP A 275 37.85 -1.90 -1.69
N MET A 276 37.30 -0.94 -0.95
CA MET A 276 37.24 0.47 -1.38
C MET A 276 38.64 1.09 -1.57
N ARG A 277 39.62 0.71 -0.73
CA ARG A 277 41.04 1.08 -0.93
C ARG A 277 41.62 0.48 -2.21
N ALA A 278 41.33 -0.80 -2.48
CA ALA A 278 41.80 -1.48 -3.68
C ALA A 278 41.23 -0.85 -4.96
N GLN A 279 40.02 -0.30 -4.92
CA GLN A 279 39.41 0.50 -6.01
C GLN A 279 39.96 1.94 -6.12
N ALA A 280 40.99 2.28 -5.34
CA ALA A 280 41.65 3.59 -5.32
C ALA A 280 40.73 4.79 -4.99
N MET A 281 39.67 4.58 -4.19
CA MET A 281 38.80 5.65 -3.72
C MET A 281 39.46 6.52 -2.64
N GLU A 282 39.07 7.79 -2.57
CA GLU A 282 39.60 8.76 -1.61
C GLU A 282 38.75 8.79 -0.33
N ILE A 283 39.38 8.95 0.84
CA ILE A 283 38.65 9.16 2.11
C ILE A 283 38.40 10.66 2.29
N VAL A 284 37.13 11.05 2.41
CA VAL A 284 36.71 12.45 2.63
C VAL A 284 36.41 12.74 4.10
N GLU A 285 35.83 11.78 4.81
CA GLU A 285 35.48 11.91 6.23
C GLU A 285 35.69 10.56 6.92
N GLN A 286 36.27 10.57 8.12
CA GLN A 286 36.48 9.37 8.92
C GLN A 286 36.18 9.65 10.40
N ASN A 287 35.13 9.03 10.89
CA ASN A 287 34.73 9.09 12.30
C ASN A 287 34.94 7.71 12.97
N ASP A 288 34.64 7.59 14.26
CA ASP A 288 34.83 6.33 14.99
C ASP A 288 33.89 5.21 14.53
N SER A 289 32.73 5.54 13.96
CA SER A 289 31.72 4.57 13.50
C SER A 289 31.67 4.36 11.99
N ARG A 290 32.17 5.30 11.18
CA ARG A 290 31.91 5.38 9.73
C ARG A 290 33.07 5.98 8.96
N ILE A 291 33.23 5.54 7.70
CA ILE A 291 34.16 6.12 6.72
C ILE A 291 33.34 6.56 5.50
N VAL A 292 33.58 7.78 5.02
CA VAL A 292 33.02 8.31 3.78
C VAL A 292 34.11 8.26 2.71
N TRP A 293 33.89 7.38 1.74
CA TRP A 293 34.70 7.25 0.54
C TRP A 293 34.11 8.10 -0.58
N MET A 294 34.96 8.61 -1.47
CA MET A 294 34.57 9.38 -2.64
C MET A 294 35.15 8.76 -3.90
N TRP A 295 34.29 8.59 -4.89
CA TRP A 295 34.66 8.14 -6.22
C TRP A 295 35.12 9.32 -7.07
N ASN A 296 36.42 9.35 -7.33
CA ASN A 296 37.03 10.18 -8.35
C ASN A 296 37.60 9.25 -9.42
N PRO A 297 37.03 9.19 -10.65
CA PRO A 297 37.66 8.45 -11.72
C PRO A 297 39.02 9.10 -12.01
N ARG A 298 40.09 8.30 -11.99
CA ARG A 298 41.41 8.77 -12.41
C ARG A 298 41.36 9.04 -13.91
N THR A 299 41.77 10.25 -14.29
CA THR A 299 42.00 10.71 -15.67
C THR A 299 42.96 9.81 -16.43
#